data_AF-A0A077PPV0-F1
#
_entry.id   AF-A0A077PPV0-F1
#
_cell.length_a   1.000
_cell.length_b   1.000
_cell.length_c   1.000
_cell.angle_alpha   90.00
_cell.angle_beta   90.00
_cell.angle_gamma   90.00
#
_symmetry.space_group_name_H-M   'P 1'
#
loop_
_entity.id
_entity.type
_entity.pdbx_description
1 polymer ?
#
loop_
_entity_poly.entity_id
_entity_poly.type
_entity_poly.pdbx_seq_one_letter_code
_entity_poly.pdbx_strand_id
1 'polypeptide(L)'
;MPSNMQLSLPSGSSVIIGQQLAITVTLTSDISISPKTDFYLSNNTAIIYIDSSNIKLGNGFGLFIVNLQVSPEVNDGDSITFDIGSSDYNFPTIPIQYTARTLDHNSLILKWDSHYIQVPHNKNIPPKGKFVRATAFVKDENQKSIPNLSVVISANSIFSLEKVNFYKSDNINKIDVLSFNNDNEMILNTDKKGRLILHVYPKESQALILSLYTEVYGVSGQIESEGGLQIIDKNTPDDNDKLAAPRIDGFNGGELNNEGQTTFLVKVEKYNDCRRGDVIHFSVNGKYNDYYYTVEDINNLGDYKIPLPYSIFPIDMTIEFAYTVSHNNSNILYSKSLELTYSGEPWPAPTYYDKCVVYSSFGHDDQNNIIQEFPTTECIGFNENNVVNCYNISNYYKNKHSEGLFVLITGTNDPDDKTKPPLGSKIYLKLNITANYRSPHKTYPGKIPETPGPDGKTAVGVISIPYNILNGCGQYEDCHAGLIQFDYQATSDNGTIQAKSWKGRISTANEGTPPEC
;
A
#
# COMPACT_ATOMS: atom_id res chain seq x y z
N MET A 1 44.77 12.97 -32.21
CA MET A 1 44.47 11.70 -31.50
C MET A 1 43.25 11.97 -30.64
N PRO A 2 42.28 11.04 -30.52
CA PRO A 2 40.96 11.40 -29.98
C PRO A 2 41.01 11.50 -28.45
N SER A 3 41.39 12.68 -27.95
CA SER A 3 41.03 13.11 -26.61
C SER A 3 39.55 13.45 -26.59
N ASN A 4 38.82 12.91 -25.63
CA ASN A 4 37.38 13.08 -25.49
C ASN A 4 37.06 13.56 -24.08
N MET A 5 36.06 14.43 -23.99
CA MET A 5 35.54 15.01 -22.76
C MET A 5 34.04 14.73 -22.70
N GLN A 6 33.56 14.22 -21.58
CA GLN A 6 32.14 13.96 -21.33
C GLN A 6 31.72 14.58 -20.01
N LEU A 7 30.50 15.13 -19.98
CA LEU A 7 29.90 15.74 -18.80
C LEU A 7 28.75 14.89 -18.28
N SER A 8 28.59 14.84 -16.96
CA SER A 8 27.46 14.18 -16.30
C SER A 8 26.13 14.91 -16.50
N LEU A 9 26.16 16.22 -16.77
CA LEU A 9 24.98 17.05 -17.01
C LEU A 9 24.99 17.61 -18.45
N PRO A 10 24.15 17.09 -19.36
CA PRO A 10 24.18 17.49 -20.76
C PRO A 10 23.58 18.89 -20.98
N SER A 11 23.99 19.57 -22.05
CA SER A 11 23.35 20.80 -22.52
C SER A 11 21.84 20.57 -22.74
N GLY A 12 21.02 21.60 -22.46
CA GLY A 12 19.56 21.53 -22.40
C GLY A 12 19.00 21.08 -21.04
N SER A 13 19.85 20.91 -20.02
CA SER A 13 19.43 20.63 -18.64
C SER A 13 18.83 21.83 -17.92
N SER A 14 18.11 21.55 -16.83
CA SER A 14 17.65 22.57 -15.89
C SER A 14 18.60 22.70 -14.72
N VAL A 15 18.76 23.91 -14.20
CA VAL A 15 19.52 24.21 -12.98
C VAL A 15 18.69 25.13 -12.09
N ILE A 16 18.89 25.08 -10.78
CA ILE A 16 18.12 25.88 -9.83
C ILE A 16 18.81 27.23 -9.58
N ILE A 17 18.03 28.29 -9.46
CA ILE A 17 18.52 29.63 -9.13
C ILE A 17 19.27 29.56 -7.79
N GLY A 18 20.52 30.04 -7.75
CA GLY A 18 21.37 29.95 -6.55
C GLY A 18 22.01 28.58 -6.28
N GLN A 19 21.84 27.59 -7.16
CA GLN A 19 22.43 26.25 -7.00
C GLN A 19 23.97 26.27 -7.02
N GLN A 20 24.56 25.53 -6.09
CA GLN A 20 25.93 25.03 -6.21
C GLN A 20 25.91 23.75 -7.01
N LEU A 21 26.40 23.82 -8.25
CA LEU A 21 26.33 22.76 -9.23
C LEU A 21 27.66 22.01 -9.31
N ALA A 22 27.66 20.73 -8.95
CA ALA A 22 28.77 19.83 -9.20
C ALA A 22 28.57 19.10 -10.54
N ILE A 23 29.49 19.30 -11.49
CA ILE A 23 29.52 18.59 -12.77
C ILE A 23 30.69 17.61 -12.76
N THR A 24 30.39 16.31 -12.82
CA THR A 24 31.42 15.30 -13.09
C THR A 24 31.87 15.39 -14.55
N VAL A 25 33.17 15.52 -14.77
CA VAL A 25 33.83 15.57 -16.07
C VAL A 25 34.73 14.33 -16.24
N THR A 26 34.47 13.56 -17.29
CA THR A 26 35.27 12.40 -17.67
C THR A 26 36.13 12.75 -18.87
N LEU A 27 37.44 12.62 -18.70
CA LEU A 27 38.45 12.78 -19.74
C LEU A 27 39.00 11.42 -20.14
N THR A 28 39.05 11.14 -21.45
CA THR A 28 39.69 9.94 -22.00
C THR A 28 40.67 10.32 -23.10
N SER A 29 41.89 9.80 -23.06
CA SER A 29 42.94 10.08 -24.03
C SER A 29 43.87 8.87 -24.21
N ASP A 30 44.59 8.82 -25.32
CA ASP A 30 45.63 7.80 -25.58
C ASP A 30 46.92 8.08 -24.78
N ILE A 31 47.04 9.28 -24.20
CA ILE A 31 48.18 9.70 -23.38
C ILE A 31 47.77 9.91 -21.92
N SER A 32 48.75 9.81 -21.02
CA SER A 32 48.52 10.05 -19.59
C SER A 32 47.99 11.47 -19.34
N ILE A 33 46.94 11.58 -18.54
CA ILE A 33 46.33 12.86 -18.18
C ILE A 33 47.06 13.42 -16.95
N SER A 34 47.45 14.68 -17.03
CA SER A 34 48.19 15.36 -15.97
C SER A 34 47.33 15.45 -14.68
N PRO A 35 47.91 15.19 -13.50
CA PRO A 35 47.24 15.49 -12.22
C PRO A 35 47.00 16.98 -11.99
N LYS A 36 47.66 17.84 -12.75
CA LYS A 36 47.51 19.31 -12.71
C LYS A 36 46.49 19.82 -13.74
N THR A 37 45.77 18.93 -14.41
CA THR A 37 44.69 19.34 -15.30
C THR A 37 43.62 20.05 -14.49
N ASP A 38 43.31 21.28 -14.90
CA ASP A 38 42.30 22.14 -14.31
C ASP A 38 41.26 22.53 -15.37
N PHE A 39 40.16 23.14 -14.96
CA PHE A 39 39.08 23.53 -15.85
C PHE A 39 38.87 25.05 -15.84
N TYR A 40 38.33 25.56 -16.94
CA TYR A 40 37.96 26.95 -17.05
C TYR A 40 36.61 27.09 -17.74
N LEU A 41 35.97 28.23 -17.48
CA LEU A 41 34.78 28.66 -18.20
C LEU A 41 35.13 29.81 -19.16
N SER A 42 34.51 29.78 -20.34
CA SER A 42 34.47 30.93 -21.25
C SER A 42 33.04 31.21 -21.70
N ASN A 43 32.77 32.42 -22.20
CA ASN A 43 31.44 32.84 -22.66
C ASN A 43 30.33 32.62 -21.61
N ASN A 44 30.67 32.69 -20.33
CA ASN A 44 29.77 32.36 -19.24
C ASN A 44 28.83 33.52 -18.90
N THR A 45 27.53 33.23 -18.79
CA THR A 45 26.48 34.16 -18.37
C THR A 45 25.75 33.55 -17.19
N ALA A 46 25.64 34.31 -16.09
CA ALA A 46 24.93 33.91 -14.87
C ALA A 46 25.41 32.60 -14.22
N ILE A 47 26.68 32.24 -14.43
CA ILE A 47 27.34 31.11 -13.78
C ILE A 47 28.79 31.46 -13.46
N ILE A 48 29.26 31.00 -12.31
CA ILE A 48 30.60 31.30 -11.79
C ILE A 48 31.33 29.97 -11.57
N TYR A 49 32.60 29.92 -11.97
CA TYR A 49 33.51 28.83 -11.63
C TYR A 49 33.97 28.98 -10.17
N ILE A 50 33.82 27.92 -9.38
CA ILE A 50 34.28 27.88 -7.98
C ILE A 50 35.66 27.23 -7.95
N ASP A 51 35.71 25.93 -8.24
CA ASP A 51 36.93 25.12 -8.24
C ASP A 51 36.75 23.83 -9.06
N SER A 52 37.82 23.04 -9.13
CA SER A 52 37.79 21.68 -9.63
C SER A 52 38.69 20.76 -8.81
N SER A 53 38.34 19.47 -8.78
CA SER A 53 39.13 18.44 -8.11
C SER A 53 39.11 17.13 -8.89
N ASN A 54 40.19 16.36 -8.84
CA ASN A 54 40.25 15.05 -9.47
C ASN A 54 39.79 13.95 -8.48
N ILE A 55 38.77 13.18 -8.85
CA ILE A 55 38.31 12.01 -8.10
C ILE A 55 39.22 10.81 -8.39
N LYS A 56 39.57 10.61 -9.68
CA LYS A 56 40.31 9.43 -10.12
C LYS A 56 41.16 9.74 -11.34
N LEU A 57 42.42 9.31 -11.31
CA LEU A 57 43.35 9.41 -12.44
C LEU A 57 43.91 8.03 -12.76
N GLY A 58 44.12 7.77 -14.05
CA GLY A 58 44.72 6.55 -14.56
C GLY A 58 45.37 6.79 -15.93
N ASN A 59 45.96 5.75 -16.51
CA ASN A 59 46.55 5.85 -17.85
C ASN A 59 45.47 6.16 -18.89
N GLY A 60 45.47 7.42 -19.38
CA GLY A 60 44.51 7.87 -20.38
C GLY A 60 43.09 8.11 -19.85
N PHE A 61 42.87 8.10 -18.54
CA PHE A 61 41.55 8.30 -17.94
C PHE A 61 41.63 9.27 -16.76
N GLY A 62 40.73 10.25 -16.72
CA GLY A 62 40.59 11.18 -15.62
C GLY A 62 39.12 11.47 -15.32
N LEU A 63 38.77 11.41 -14.04
CA LEU A 63 37.45 11.75 -13.53
C LEU A 63 37.59 12.94 -12.58
N PHE A 64 36.93 14.03 -12.90
CA PHE A 64 37.01 15.30 -12.18
C PHE A 64 35.62 15.77 -11.75
N ILE A 65 35.55 16.56 -10.69
CA ILE A 65 34.37 17.36 -10.33
C ILE A 65 34.71 18.81 -10.61
N VAL A 66 33.83 19.51 -11.31
CA VAL A 66 33.88 20.96 -11.51
C VAL A 66 32.72 21.57 -10.76
N ASN A 67 33.01 22.41 -9.78
CA ASN A 67 32.00 23.07 -8.96
C ASN A 67 31.73 24.47 -9.50
N LEU A 68 30.45 24.75 -9.73
CA LEU A 68 29.94 25.98 -10.31
C LEU A 68 28.87 26.59 -9.40
N GLN A 69 28.69 27.91 -9.47
CA GLN A 69 27.60 28.61 -8.79
C GLN A 69 26.67 29.21 -9.84
N VAL A 70 25.40 28.81 -9.81
CA VAL A 70 24.34 29.48 -10.56
C VAL A 70 24.01 30.81 -9.88
N SER A 71 23.93 31.88 -10.66
CA SER A 71 23.62 33.21 -10.11
C SER A 71 22.27 33.22 -9.39
N PRO A 72 22.15 33.89 -8.23
CA PRO A 72 20.85 34.12 -7.60
C PRO A 72 20.06 35.27 -8.25
N GLU A 73 20.66 36.01 -9.19
CA GLU A 73 20.07 37.21 -9.81
C GLU A 73 19.27 36.93 -11.10
N VAL A 74 19.23 35.67 -11.56
CA VAL A 74 18.43 35.29 -12.74
C VAL A 74 16.99 34.95 -12.37
N ASN A 75 16.11 35.02 -13.36
CA ASN A 75 14.70 34.68 -13.24
C ASN A 75 14.41 33.25 -13.72
N ASP A 76 13.25 32.71 -13.32
CA ASP A 76 12.77 31.44 -13.85
C ASP A 76 12.64 31.51 -15.38
N GLY A 77 13.24 30.53 -16.06
CA GLY A 77 13.26 30.47 -17.53
C GLY A 77 14.43 31.15 -18.21
N ASP A 78 15.27 31.89 -17.48
CA ASP A 78 16.47 32.49 -18.06
C ASP A 78 17.45 31.41 -18.56
N SER A 79 18.14 31.73 -19.65
CA SER A 79 19.15 30.86 -20.25
C SER A 79 20.50 31.11 -19.57
N ILE A 80 21.13 30.05 -19.08
CA ILE A 80 22.49 30.07 -18.52
C ILE A 80 23.41 29.43 -19.54
N THR A 81 24.37 30.18 -20.07
CA THR A 81 25.29 29.69 -21.11
C THR A 81 26.72 29.77 -20.64
N PHE A 82 27.54 28.78 -20.98
CA PHE A 82 28.99 28.79 -20.76
C PHE A 82 29.64 27.70 -21.60
N ASP A 83 30.91 27.86 -21.88
CA ASP A 83 31.74 26.81 -22.47
C ASP A 83 32.68 26.27 -21.39
N ILE A 84 32.78 24.95 -21.26
CA ILE A 84 33.71 24.30 -20.33
C ILE A 84 34.90 23.71 -21.08
N GLY A 85 36.10 24.15 -20.71
CA GLY A 85 37.36 23.71 -21.29
C GLY A 85 38.31 23.16 -20.24
N SER A 86 39.31 22.40 -20.70
CA SER A 86 40.40 21.86 -19.88
C SER A 86 41.69 22.63 -20.13
N SER A 87 42.52 22.83 -19.11
CA SER A 87 43.86 23.40 -19.24
C SER A 87 44.78 22.58 -20.15
N ASP A 88 44.44 21.30 -20.37
CA ASP A 88 45.04 20.48 -21.41
C ASP A 88 44.29 20.70 -22.74
N TYR A 89 44.90 21.52 -23.61
CA TYR A 89 44.35 21.94 -24.91
C TYR A 89 44.10 20.78 -25.88
N ASN A 90 44.52 19.55 -25.57
CA ASN A 90 44.18 18.39 -26.38
C ASN A 90 42.70 18.01 -26.24
N PHE A 91 42.01 18.43 -25.19
CA PHE A 91 40.59 18.15 -25.00
C PHE A 91 39.70 19.22 -25.64
N PRO A 92 38.55 18.83 -26.20
CA PRO A 92 37.61 19.79 -26.76
C PRO A 92 37.02 20.68 -25.67
N THR A 93 36.64 21.89 -26.05
CA THR A 93 35.76 22.75 -25.26
C THR A 93 34.31 22.40 -25.58
N ILE A 94 33.46 22.25 -24.55
CA ILE A 94 32.06 21.86 -24.72
C ILE A 94 31.15 23.06 -24.43
N PRO A 95 30.35 23.52 -25.41
CA PRO A 95 29.37 24.57 -25.18
C PRO A 95 28.14 24.04 -24.45
N ILE A 96 27.68 24.80 -23.46
CA ILE A 96 26.58 24.43 -22.58
C ILE A 96 25.54 25.55 -22.53
N GLN A 97 24.27 25.13 -22.58
CA GLN A 97 23.12 25.98 -22.34
C GLN A 97 22.17 25.25 -21.39
N TYR A 98 21.92 25.83 -20.23
CA TYR A 98 20.94 25.37 -19.25
C TYR A 98 19.79 26.37 -19.12
N THR A 99 18.72 25.95 -18.46
CA THR A 99 17.61 26.83 -18.10
C THR A 99 17.49 26.96 -16.59
N ALA A 100 17.46 28.19 -16.09
CA ALA A 100 17.21 28.49 -14.69
C ALA A 100 15.77 28.13 -14.30
N ARG A 101 15.59 27.54 -13.12
CA ARG A 101 14.29 27.19 -12.54
C ARG A 101 14.22 27.54 -11.06
N THR A 102 13.03 27.88 -10.60
CA THR A 102 12.66 27.80 -9.17
C THR A 102 12.46 26.34 -8.74
N LEU A 103 12.36 26.07 -7.44
CA LEU A 103 12.25 24.70 -6.90
C LEU A 103 11.17 24.63 -5.81
N ASP A 104 10.20 23.74 -5.97
CA ASP A 104 9.36 23.30 -4.86
C ASP A 104 10.14 22.28 -4.03
N HIS A 105 10.63 22.67 -2.85
CA HIS A 105 11.47 21.82 -2.01
C HIS A 105 10.78 20.50 -1.65
N ASN A 106 9.47 20.51 -1.41
CA ASN A 106 8.72 19.29 -1.05
C ASN A 106 8.63 18.29 -2.22
N SER A 107 8.85 18.75 -3.45
CA SER A 107 8.85 17.90 -4.64
C SER A 107 10.07 16.96 -4.71
N LEU A 108 11.08 17.17 -3.86
CA LEU A 108 12.27 16.32 -3.74
C LEU A 108 12.04 15.08 -2.84
N ILE A 109 10.96 15.04 -2.03
CA ILE A 109 10.69 13.93 -1.11
C ILE A 109 10.56 12.62 -1.89
N LEU A 110 11.50 11.70 -1.66
CA LEU A 110 11.46 10.36 -2.23
C LEU A 110 10.38 9.51 -1.56
N LYS A 111 9.55 8.87 -2.37
CA LYS A 111 8.50 7.96 -1.94
C LYS A 111 8.87 6.52 -2.27
N TRP A 112 8.73 5.66 -1.29
CA TRP A 112 8.95 4.22 -1.42
C TRP A 112 7.69 3.54 -1.97
N ASP A 113 7.85 2.56 -2.86
CA ASP A 113 6.72 1.69 -3.26
C ASP A 113 6.44 0.58 -2.25
N SER A 114 7.39 0.31 -1.34
CA SER A 114 7.22 -0.48 -0.13
C SER A 114 8.21 0.00 0.94
N HIS A 115 7.79 0.02 2.20
CA HIS A 115 8.65 0.40 3.32
C HIS A 115 9.52 -0.75 3.84
N TYR A 116 9.50 -1.93 3.20
CA TYR A 116 10.35 -3.05 3.59
C TYR A 116 10.83 -3.91 2.42
N ILE A 117 11.95 -4.59 2.62
CA ILE A 117 12.47 -5.62 1.72
C ILE A 117 13.29 -6.64 2.51
N GLN A 118 13.10 -7.92 2.19
CA GLN A 118 13.93 -8.98 2.78
C GLN A 118 15.27 -9.07 2.08
N VAL A 119 16.35 -9.25 2.86
CA VAL A 119 17.67 -9.53 2.30
C VAL A 119 17.60 -10.80 1.45
N PRO A 120 18.33 -10.82 0.34
CA PRO A 120 18.34 -11.96 -0.54
C PRO A 120 19.19 -13.10 0.03
N HIS A 121 18.81 -14.35 -0.26
CA HIS A 121 19.65 -15.53 0.03
C HIS A 121 20.76 -15.77 -1.02
N ASN A 122 20.76 -14.99 -2.09
CA ASN A 122 21.68 -15.12 -3.22
C ASN A 122 22.02 -13.70 -3.71
N LYS A 123 22.96 -13.59 -4.66
CA LYS A 123 23.29 -12.31 -5.29
C LYS A 123 22.03 -11.60 -5.81
N ASN A 124 21.75 -10.41 -5.29
CA ASN A 124 20.56 -9.62 -5.62
C ASN A 124 20.94 -8.46 -6.52
N ILE A 125 21.04 -8.78 -7.80
CA ILE A 125 21.32 -7.81 -8.85
C ILE A 125 20.31 -7.98 -9.99
N PRO A 126 19.97 -6.91 -10.72
CA PRO A 126 19.17 -7.02 -11.93
C PRO A 126 19.74 -8.02 -12.97
N PRO A 127 18.89 -8.54 -13.88
CA PRO A 127 17.45 -8.32 -13.96
C PRO A 127 16.63 -9.25 -13.04
N LYS A 128 17.29 -10.16 -12.31
CA LYS A 128 16.62 -11.23 -11.54
C LYS A 128 16.46 -10.91 -10.04
N GLY A 129 17.08 -9.82 -9.56
CA GLY A 129 17.01 -9.41 -8.18
C GLY A 129 15.68 -8.78 -7.78
N LYS A 130 15.36 -8.86 -6.49
CA LYS A 130 14.27 -8.12 -5.84
C LYS A 130 14.76 -6.73 -5.43
N PHE A 131 13.91 -5.74 -5.62
CA PHE A 131 14.20 -4.35 -5.29
C PHE A 131 12.96 -3.65 -4.74
N VAL A 132 13.19 -2.51 -4.11
CA VAL A 132 12.19 -1.49 -3.81
C VAL A 132 12.53 -0.26 -4.63
N ARG A 133 11.52 0.44 -5.12
CA ARG A 133 11.70 1.68 -5.88
C ARG A 133 11.49 2.88 -4.96
N ALA A 134 12.42 3.82 -5.01
CA ALA A 134 12.19 5.18 -4.51
C ALA A 134 11.94 6.12 -5.69
N THR A 135 10.94 7.01 -5.58
CA THR A 135 10.57 7.94 -6.64
C THR A 135 10.21 9.31 -6.11
N ALA A 136 10.68 10.36 -6.78
CA ALA A 136 10.21 11.74 -6.60
C ALA A 136 9.82 12.36 -7.94
N PHE A 137 8.92 13.35 -7.90
CA PHE A 137 8.50 14.15 -9.06
C PHE A 137 8.89 15.59 -8.82
N VAL A 138 10.06 15.98 -9.30
CA VAL A 138 10.66 17.28 -9.02
C VAL A 138 9.99 18.35 -9.86
N LYS A 139 9.59 19.44 -9.20
CA LYS A 139 8.80 20.53 -9.76
C LYS A 139 9.35 21.88 -9.33
N ASP A 140 9.03 22.89 -10.14
CA ASP A 140 9.19 24.28 -9.76
C ASP A 140 8.05 24.75 -8.84
N GLU A 141 8.15 25.98 -8.34
CA GLU A 141 7.13 26.57 -7.45
C GLU A 141 5.75 26.71 -8.13
N ASN A 142 5.72 26.71 -9.47
CA ASN A 142 4.51 26.75 -10.28
C ASN A 142 3.99 25.34 -10.64
N GLN A 143 4.49 24.30 -9.97
CA GLN A 143 4.10 22.90 -10.13
C GLN A 143 4.44 22.28 -11.50
N LYS A 144 5.33 22.90 -12.27
CA LYS A 144 5.80 22.37 -13.56
C LYS A 144 7.02 21.48 -13.35
N SER A 145 7.04 20.34 -14.03
CA SER A 145 8.15 19.38 -13.97
C SER A 145 9.48 20.00 -14.39
N ILE A 146 10.54 19.71 -13.63
CA ILE A 146 11.91 20.15 -13.94
C ILE A 146 12.69 18.97 -14.54
N PRO A 147 12.98 18.96 -15.86
CA PRO A 147 13.71 17.86 -16.49
C PRO A 147 15.22 18.01 -16.35
N ASN A 148 15.92 16.87 -16.35
CA ASN A 148 17.39 16.76 -16.34
C ASN A 148 18.09 17.61 -15.27
N LEU A 149 17.46 17.82 -14.10
CA LEU A 149 18.08 18.45 -12.93
C LEU A 149 18.98 17.44 -12.21
N SER A 150 20.18 17.86 -11.84
CA SER A 150 21.09 17.08 -10.99
C SER A 150 20.67 17.18 -9.52
N VAL A 151 20.44 16.04 -8.88
CA VAL A 151 20.04 15.91 -7.48
C VAL A 151 21.05 15.02 -6.75
N VAL A 152 21.50 15.48 -5.59
CA VAL A 152 22.37 14.72 -4.70
C VAL A 152 21.52 13.88 -3.78
N ILE A 153 21.94 12.64 -3.57
CA ILE A 153 21.26 11.68 -2.69
C ILE A 153 22.28 11.13 -1.70
N SER A 154 22.05 11.36 -0.41
CA SER A 154 22.83 10.78 0.69
C SER A 154 21.94 9.83 1.51
N ALA A 155 22.51 9.22 2.55
CA ALA A 155 21.79 8.34 3.45
C ALA A 155 22.03 8.72 4.92
N ASN A 156 21.22 8.15 5.81
CA ASN A 156 21.34 8.30 7.27
C ASN A 156 22.69 7.85 7.87
N SER A 157 23.52 7.17 7.08
CA SER A 157 24.90 6.87 7.42
C SER A 157 25.74 6.69 6.18
N ILE A 158 27.01 7.12 6.27
CA ILE A 158 28.02 6.89 5.24
C ILE A 158 28.16 5.40 4.88
N PHE A 159 27.92 4.49 5.82
CA PHE A 159 27.99 3.05 5.59
C PHE A 159 26.70 2.48 4.95
N SER A 160 25.56 3.17 5.03
CA SER A 160 24.28 2.68 4.51
C SER A 160 24.30 2.52 2.99
N LEU A 161 24.89 3.49 2.27
CA LEU A 161 24.99 3.43 0.81
C LEU A 161 25.89 2.29 0.33
N GLU A 162 26.89 1.91 1.12
CA GLU A 162 27.79 0.79 0.79
C GLU A 162 27.13 -0.57 1.00
N LYS A 163 26.09 -0.66 1.82
CA LYS A 163 25.38 -1.91 2.13
C LYS A 163 24.31 -2.27 1.09
N VAL A 164 24.09 -1.40 0.12
CA VAL A 164 23.00 -1.52 -0.86
C VAL A 164 23.54 -1.26 -2.26
N ASN A 165 22.93 -1.86 -3.29
CA ASN A 165 23.20 -1.48 -4.67
C ASN A 165 22.05 -0.63 -5.19
N PHE A 166 22.40 0.48 -5.84
CA PHE A 166 21.44 1.38 -6.46
C PHE A 166 21.54 1.27 -7.97
N TYR A 167 20.40 1.22 -8.63
CA TYR A 167 20.31 1.18 -10.08
C TYR A 167 19.35 2.26 -10.58
N LYS A 168 19.60 2.76 -11.79
CA LYS A 168 18.68 3.64 -12.48
C LYS A 168 17.38 2.91 -12.84
N SER A 169 16.39 3.67 -13.31
CA SER A 169 15.08 3.14 -13.70
C SER A 169 15.12 2.04 -14.77
N ASP A 170 16.22 1.92 -15.52
CA ASP A 170 16.42 0.88 -16.53
C ASP A 170 16.81 -0.48 -15.96
N ASN A 171 17.12 -0.58 -14.66
CA ASN A 171 17.59 -1.81 -14.01
C ASN A 171 18.83 -2.43 -14.68
N ILE A 172 19.67 -1.61 -15.33
CA ILE A 172 20.89 -2.05 -15.98
C ILE A 172 22.06 -1.21 -15.47
N ASN A 173 21.87 0.10 -15.43
CA ASN A 173 22.92 1.05 -15.07
C ASN A 173 22.96 1.22 -13.55
N LYS A 174 24.05 0.74 -12.94
CA LYS A 174 24.34 0.96 -11.53
C LYS A 174 24.60 2.46 -11.30
N ILE A 175 24.13 2.97 -10.17
CA ILE A 175 24.46 4.31 -9.67
C ILE A 175 25.69 4.15 -8.78
N ASP A 176 26.74 4.90 -9.11
CA ASP A 176 27.97 4.88 -8.33
C ASP A 176 27.82 5.77 -7.09
N VAL A 177 28.39 5.30 -5.98
CA VAL A 177 28.53 6.09 -4.75
C VAL A 177 29.88 6.80 -4.83
N LEU A 178 29.85 8.11 -4.71
CA LEU A 178 31.01 8.99 -4.67
C LEU A 178 31.33 9.30 -3.21
N SER A 179 32.60 9.21 -2.84
CA SER A 179 33.08 9.64 -1.53
C SER A 179 33.67 11.04 -1.65
N PHE A 180 33.11 12.01 -0.94
CA PHE A 180 33.55 13.40 -0.93
C PHE A 180 33.55 13.94 0.50
N ASN A 181 34.66 14.56 0.95
CA ASN A 181 34.78 15.15 2.30
C ASN A 181 34.36 14.25 3.49
N ASN A 182 34.60 12.93 3.39
CA ASN A 182 34.17 11.88 4.34
C ASN A 182 32.68 11.52 4.31
N ASP A 183 31.91 12.12 3.41
CA ASP A 183 30.53 11.73 3.13
C ASP A 183 30.45 10.85 1.87
N ASN A 184 29.42 10.00 1.83
CA ASN A 184 29.12 9.13 0.71
C ASN A 184 27.80 9.59 0.08
N GLU A 185 27.84 9.86 -1.22
CA GLU A 185 26.72 10.47 -1.96
C GLU A 185 26.53 9.81 -3.32
N MET A 186 25.33 9.93 -3.86
CA MET A 186 25.00 9.57 -5.24
C MET A 186 24.49 10.81 -5.96
N ILE A 187 24.84 10.96 -7.22
CA ILE A 187 24.29 12.02 -8.07
C ILE A 187 23.38 11.36 -9.10
N LEU A 188 22.13 11.80 -9.14
CA LEU A 188 21.13 11.31 -10.08
C LEU A 188 20.38 12.47 -10.72
N ASN A 189 20.20 12.38 -12.04
CA ASN A 189 19.46 13.39 -12.78
C ASN A 189 17.99 12.97 -12.91
N THR A 190 17.08 13.93 -12.78
CA THR A 190 15.67 13.71 -13.13
C THR A 190 15.52 13.41 -14.62
N ASP A 191 14.56 12.58 -15.01
CA ASP A 191 14.31 12.32 -16.43
C ASP A 191 13.62 13.50 -17.15
N LYS A 192 13.26 13.31 -18.42
CA LYS A 192 12.57 14.33 -19.25
C LYS A 192 11.19 14.76 -18.70
N LYS A 193 10.62 14.03 -17.75
CA LYS A 193 9.33 14.32 -17.09
C LYS A 193 9.53 14.84 -15.66
N GLY A 194 10.77 15.12 -15.24
CA GLY A 194 11.09 15.54 -13.89
C GLY A 194 11.02 14.42 -12.85
N ARG A 195 11.12 13.15 -13.27
CA ARG A 195 11.08 12.02 -12.34
C ARG A 195 12.48 11.65 -11.89
N LEU A 196 12.67 11.56 -10.58
CA LEU A 196 13.85 10.95 -9.97
C LEU A 196 13.48 9.52 -9.58
N ILE A 197 14.14 8.52 -10.15
CA ILE A 197 13.81 7.10 -9.93
C ILE A 197 15.09 6.31 -9.68
N LEU A 198 15.12 5.61 -8.55
CA LEU A 198 16.18 4.68 -8.20
C LEU A 198 15.57 3.36 -7.70
N HIS A 199 16.22 2.28 -8.08
CA HIS A 199 15.91 0.93 -7.61
C HIS A 199 16.95 0.49 -6.60
N VAL A 200 16.47 0.05 -5.45
CA VAL A 200 17.25 -0.25 -4.26
C VAL A 200 17.32 -1.76 -4.10
N TYR A 201 18.51 -2.32 -4.27
CA TYR A 201 18.79 -3.76 -4.20
C TYR A 201 19.66 -4.05 -2.97
N PRO A 202 19.07 -4.54 -1.87
CA PRO A 202 19.83 -4.95 -0.68
C PRO A 202 20.91 -5.97 -1.01
N LYS A 203 22.09 -5.82 -0.39
CA LYS A 203 23.12 -6.86 -0.39
C LYS A 203 22.77 -7.96 0.62
N GLU A 204 23.34 -9.14 0.44
CA GLU A 204 23.13 -10.31 1.30
C GLU A 204 23.53 -10.03 2.77
N SER A 205 22.71 -10.50 3.72
CA SER A 205 22.96 -10.46 5.17
C SER A 205 23.22 -9.08 5.79
N GLN A 206 22.74 -8.01 5.17
CA GLN A 206 22.90 -6.64 5.68
C GLN A 206 21.56 -5.99 5.95
N ALA A 207 21.02 -6.28 7.13
CA ALA A 207 19.84 -5.63 7.63
C ALA A 207 20.14 -4.20 8.11
N LEU A 208 19.26 -3.24 7.79
CA LEU A 208 19.37 -1.83 8.18
C LEU A 208 18.07 -1.06 7.87
N ILE A 209 17.90 0.11 8.48
CA ILE A 209 16.94 1.13 8.01
C ILE A 209 17.66 2.09 7.08
N LEU A 210 17.19 2.19 5.84
CA LEU A 210 17.71 3.12 4.84
C LEU A 210 16.78 4.32 4.73
N SER A 211 17.13 5.43 5.38
CA SER A 211 16.59 6.74 5.01
C SER A 211 17.48 7.36 3.93
N LEU A 212 16.87 7.92 2.90
CA LEU A 212 17.57 8.67 1.87
C LEU A 212 17.27 10.16 2.02
N TYR A 213 18.27 10.98 1.82
CA TYR A 213 18.14 12.43 1.83
C TYR A 213 18.45 12.95 0.44
N THR A 214 17.59 13.82 -0.07
CA THR A 214 17.75 14.49 -1.35
C THR A 214 18.15 15.94 -1.14
N GLU A 215 19.01 16.45 -2.01
CA GLU A 215 19.46 17.83 -1.94
C GLU A 215 19.79 18.39 -3.32
N VAL A 216 19.41 19.65 -3.54
CA VAL A 216 19.98 20.54 -4.54
C VAL A 216 20.89 21.51 -3.79
N TYR A 217 22.20 21.30 -3.90
CA TYR A 217 23.19 22.04 -3.12
C TYR A 217 23.05 23.55 -3.23
N GLY A 218 23.21 24.22 -2.09
CA GLY A 218 23.09 25.68 -1.97
C GLY A 218 21.66 26.21 -1.92
N VAL A 219 20.63 25.38 -2.13
CA VAL A 219 19.23 25.84 -2.22
C VAL A 219 18.30 25.13 -1.22
N SER A 220 18.22 23.80 -1.26
CA SER A 220 17.15 23.08 -0.54
C SER A 220 17.51 22.66 0.89
N GLY A 221 18.79 22.46 1.18
CA GLY A 221 19.23 21.60 2.28
C GLY A 221 18.82 20.13 2.07
N GLN A 222 19.10 19.30 3.08
CA GLN A 222 18.75 17.87 3.07
C GLN A 222 17.26 17.64 3.35
N ILE A 223 16.60 16.94 2.43
CA ILE A 223 15.18 16.59 2.52
C ILE A 223 15.04 15.07 2.60
N GLU A 224 14.51 14.57 3.72
CA GLU A 224 14.33 13.14 3.97
C GLU A 224 13.23 12.52 3.09
N SER A 225 13.41 11.25 2.74
CA SER A 225 12.39 10.40 2.14
C SER A 225 11.14 10.24 3.04
N GLU A 226 10.02 9.82 2.46
CA GLU A 226 8.78 9.51 3.17
C GLU A 226 8.93 8.22 3.99
N GLY A 227 9.60 8.34 5.15
CA GLY A 227 10.03 7.24 6.00
C GLY A 227 11.31 6.56 5.48
N GLY A 228 11.76 5.54 6.22
CA GLY A 228 12.91 4.72 5.86
C GLY A 228 12.49 3.37 5.25
N LEU A 229 13.33 2.82 4.39
CA LEU A 229 13.20 1.44 3.89
C LEU A 229 13.83 0.46 4.88
N GLN A 230 13.05 -0.46 5.41
CA GLN A 230 13.53 -1.52 6.29
C GLN A 230 14.06 -2.70 5.48
N ILE A 231 15.36 -2.96 5.58
CA ILE A 231 16.02 -4.12 4.99
C ILE A 231 16.15 -5.17 6.08
N ILE A 232 15.44 -6.30 5.94
CA ILE A 232 15.25 -7.28 7.02
C ILE A 232 15.95 -8.60 6.70
N ASP A 233 16.71 -9.16 7.65
CA ASP A 233 17.31 -10.50 7.52
C ASP A 233 16.30 -11.60 7.87
N LYS A 234 16.42 -12.76 7.22
CA LYS A 234 15.65 -13.97 7.54
C LYS A 234 16.35 -14.82 8.61
N ASN A 235 17.61 -14.56 8.91
CA ASN A 235 18.34 -15.27 9.97
C ASN A 235 17.78 -14.86 11.33
N THR A 236 16.81 -15.64 11.82
CA THR A 236 16.31 -15.50 13.18
C THR A 236 17.40 -15.93 14.15
N PRO A 237 17.80 -15.10 15.12
CA PRO A 237 18.75 -15.49 16.14
C PRO A 237 18.16 -16.61 17.02
N ASP A 238 19.01 -17.27 17.80
CA ASP A 238 18.58 -18.28 18.77
C ASP A 238 17.53 -17.69 19.72
N ASP A 239 16.60 -18.52 20.22
CA ASP A 239 15.50 -18.07 21.07
C ASP A 239 15.95 -17.37 22.37
N ASN A 240 17.19 -17.62 22.81
CA ASN A 240 17.80 -16.97 23.97
C ASN A 240 18.22 -15.52 23.69
N ASP A 241 18.46 -15.19 22.43
CA ASP A 241 18.87 -13.86 21.98
C ASP A 241 17.68 -13.02 21.49
N LYS A 242 16.47 -13.58 21.55
CA LYS A 242 15.23 -12.90 21.17
C LYS A 242 14.66 -12.05 22.30
N LEU A 243 14.10 -10.89 21.92
CA LEU A 243 13.28 -10.06 22.78
C LEU A 243 11.99 -10.78 23.20
N ALA A 244 11.36 -10.29 24.26
CA ALA A 244 10.07 -10.80 24.72
C ALA A 244 9.00 -10.65 23.62
N ALA A 245 8.07 -11.61 23.56
CA ALA A 245 6.92 -11.55 22.66
C ALA A 245 6.09 -10.28 22.90
N PRO A 246 5.44 -9.73 21.86
CA PRO A 246 4.52 -8.61 22.06
C PRO A 246 3.36 -9.04 22.95
N ARG A 247 2.78 -8.08 23.68
CA ARG A 247 1.58 -8.31 24.48
C ARG A 247 0.45 -7.41 23.98
N ILE A 248 -0.75 -7.96 23.86
CA ILE A 248 -1.95 -7.21 23.46
C ILE A 248 -2.75 -6.88 24.72
N ASP A 249 -3.25 -5.65 24.83
CA ASP A 249 -4.06 -5.23 25.97
C ASP A 249 -5.34 -6.08 26.06
N GLY A 250 -5.72 -6.48 27.27
CA GLY A 250 -6.86 -7.37 27.51
C GLY A 250 -6.71 -8.82 27.02
N PHE A 251 -5.67 -9.17 26.26
CA PHE A 251 -5.46 -10.53 25.74
C PHE A 251 -4.65 -11.40 26.70
N ASN A 252 -5.22 -12.55 27.08
CA ASN A 252 -4.60 -13.50 28.00
C ASN A 252 -4.37 -14.90 27.38
N GLY A 253 -4.43 -15.02 26.05
CA GLY A 253 -4.26 -16.27 25.30
C GLY A 253 -5.56 -16.79 24.67
N GLY A 254 -5.41 -17.62 23.63
CA GLY A 254 -6.54 -18.20 22.90
C GLY A 254 -7.08 -17.28 21.81
N GLU A 255 -8.35 -16.92 21.92
CA GLU A 255 -9.05 -16.10 20.92
C GLU A 255 -8.96 -14.60 21.21
N LEU A 256 -8.71 -13.82 20.15
CA LEU A 256 -8.74 -12.38 20.14
C LEU A 256 -9.93 -11.92 19.29
N ASN A 257 -10.84 -11.15 19.87
CA ASN A 257 -11.91 -10.47 19.17
C ASN A 257 -11.60 -8.97 19.08
N ASN A 258 -12.32 -8.25 18.22
CA ASN A 258 -12.16 -6.80 18.11
C ASN A 258 -13.18 -6.01 18.93
N GLU A 259 -14.23 -6.63 19.48
CA GLU A 259 -15.31 -5.96 20.24
C GLU A 259 -15.86 -4.68 19.58
N GLY A 260 -15.89 -4.66 18.24
CA GLY A 260 -16.29 -3.48 17.44
C GLY A 260 -15.24 -2.36 17.35
N GLN A 261 -14.05 -2.52 17.93
CA GLN A 261 -12.91 -1.63 17.80
C GLN A 261 -12.16 -1.87 16.48
N THR A 262 -11.49 -0.82 16.01
CA THR A 262 -10.67 -0.87 14.78
C THR A 262 -9.19 -1.08 15.07
N THR A 263 -8.75 -0.78 16.29
CA THR A 263 -7.36 -0.88 16.73
C THR A 263 -7.27 -1.52 18.12
N PHE A 264 -6.12 -2.13 18.40
CA PHE A 264 -5.74 -2.65 19.70
C PHE A 264 -4.40 -2.05 20.13
N LEU A 265 -4.13 -2.07 21.44
CA LEU A 265 -2.89 -1.57 22.00
C LEU A 265 -1.91 -2.71 22.24
N VAL A 266 -0.70 -2.52 21.76
CA VAL A 266 0.43 -3.42 21.97
C VAL A 266 1.39 -2.85 22.97
N LYS A 267 1.88 -3.72 23.84
CA LYS A 267 3.02 -3.51 24.70
C LYS A 267 4.23 -4.25 24.14
N VAL A 268 5.30 -3.49 23.91
CA VAL A 268 6.66 -3.98 23.64
C VAL A 268 7.51 -3.66 24.86
N GLU A 269 8.16 -4.66 25.45
CA GLU A 269 9.02 -4.45 26.63
C GLU A 269 10.22 -3.56 26.29
N LYS A 270 10.73 -2.83 27.29
CA LYS A 270 12.01 -2.13 27.14
C LYS A 270 13.12 -3.14 26.84
N TYR A 271 14.00 -2.78 25.92
CA TYR A 271 15.15 -3.58 25.52
C TYR A 271 16.44 -2.80 25.69
N ASN A 272 17.58 -3.50 25.69
CA ASN A 272 18.90 -2.89 25.84
C ASN A 272 19.15 -1.91 24.70
N ASP A 273 19.76 -0.76 25.02
CA ASP A 273 20.08 0.29 24.05
C ASP A 273 18.88 0.86 23.27
N CYS A 274 17.66 0.71 23.82
CA CYS A 274 16.48 1.36 23.26
C CYS A 274 16.68 2.87 23.18
N ARG A 275 16.39 3.44 22.02
CA ARG A 275 16.60 4.85 21.73
C ARG A 275 15.47 5.43 20.90
N ARG A 276 15.31 6.75 21.02
CA ARG A 276 14.39 7.49 20.16
C ARG A 276 14.80 7.30 18.69
N GLY A 277 13.82 7.04 17.83
CA GLY A 277 14.00 6.78 16.40
C GLY A 277 14.19 5.30 16.04
N ASP A 278 14.23 4.39 17.02
CA ASP A 278 14.14 2.95 16.73
C ASP A 278 12.81 2.64 16.06
N VAL A 279 12.80 1.69 15.12
CA VAL A 279 11.59 1.29 14.40
C VAL A 279 11.22 -0.14 14.77
N ILE A 280 10.00 -0.31 15.26
CA ILE A 280 9.39 -1.58 15.62
C ILE A 280 8.49 -2.04 14.48
N HIS A 281 8.79 -3.19 13.87
CA HIS A 281 8.04 -3.71 12.73
C HIS A 281 7.33 -5.00 13.10
N PHE A 282 6.01 -4.99 13.01
CA PHE A 282 5.20 -6.14 13.38
C PHE A 282 5.02 -7.12 12.22
N SER A 283 4.94 -8.41 12.56
CA SER A 283 4.78 -9.51 11.62
C SER A 283 3.73 -10.51 12.11
N VAL A 284 3.03 -11.11 11.16
CA VAL A 284 2.04 -12.17 11.37
C VAL A 284 2.46 -13.38 10.56
N ASN A 285 2.69 -14.52 11.20
CA ASN A 285 3.23 -15.74 10.59
C ASN A 285 4.53 -15.49 9.82
N GLY A 286 5.43 -14.68 10.40
CA GLY A 286 6.70 -14.29 9.79
C GLY A 286 6.57 -13.39 8.55
N LYS A 287 5.35 -12.92 8.21
CA LYS A 287 5.12 -11.93 7.16
C LYS A 287 5.03 -10.55 7.78
N TYR A 288 5.91 -9.65 7.34
CA TYR A 288 5.87 -8.25 7.72
C TYR A 288 4.73 -7.54 7.00
N ASN A 289 4.00 -6.70 7.74
CA ASN A 289 2.88 -5.89 7.23
C ASN A 289 3.34 -4.43 7.09
N ASP A 290 2.64 -3.54 6.40
CA ASP A 290 3.07 -2.13 6.28
C ASP A 290 2.96 -1.32 7.59
N TYR A 291 2.63 -1.96 8.71
CA TYR A 291 2.48 -1.35 10.03
C TYR A 291 3.78 -1.43 10.84
N TYR A 292 4.39 -0.28 11.06
CA TYR A 292 5.54 -0.11 11.93
C TYR A 292 5.30 1.04 12.91
N TYR A 293 6.07 1.05 13.99
CA TYR A 293 6.03 2.09 15.02
C TYR A 293 7.43 2.68 15.22
N THR A 294 7.56 3.99 15.06
CA THR A 294 8.79 4.71 15.40
C THR A 294 8.75 5.12 16.87
N VAL A 295 9.78 4.75 17.63
CA VAL A 295 9.90 5.07 19.05
C VAL A 295 10.17 6.56 19.20
N GLU A 296 9.13 7.35 19.47
CA GLU A 296 9.26 8.79 19.76
C GLU A 296 9.66 9.07 21.21
N ASP A 297 9.13 8.28 22.14
CA ASP A 297 9.45 8.33 23.57
C ASP A 297 9.70 6.91 24.07
N ILE A 298 10.88 6.69 24.66
CA ILE A 298 11.30 5.41 25.23
C ILE A 298 10.37 5.00 26.38
N ASN A 299 9.68 5.94 27.03
CA ASN A 299 8.68 5.65 28.06
C ASN A 299 7.38 5.06 27.52
N ASN A 300 7.18 5.04 26.20
CA ASN A 300 6.08 4.29 25.59
C ASN A 300 6.35 2.78 25.54
N LEU A 301 7.62 2.37 25.70
CA LEU A 301 7.99 0.96 25.85
C LEU A 301 7.74 0.50 27.29
N GLY A 302 7.33 -0.76 27.43
CA GLY A 302 6.94 -1.38 28.70
C GLY A 302 5.47 -1.17 29.09
N ASP A 303 4.69 -0.47 28.27
CA ASP A 303 3.28 -0.14 28.49
C ASP A 303 2.43 -0.35 27.21
N TYR A 304 1.11 -0.43 27.34
CA TYR A 304 0.17 -0.65 26.23
C TYR A 304 -0.12 0.66 25.48
N LYS A 305 0.84 1.11 24.65
CA LYS A 305 0.76 2.43 23.98
C LYS A 305 0.96 2.41 22.48
N ILE A 306 1.25 1.26 21.87
CA ILE A 306 1.49 1.14 20.43
C ILE A 306 0.17 0.70 19.77
N PRO A 307 -0.57 1.59 19.08
CA PRO A 307 -1.81 1.22 18.42
C PRO A 307 -1.52 0.47 17.11
N LEU A 308 -2.19 -0.67 16.91
CA LEU A 308 -2.19 -1.41 15.65
C LEU A 308 -3.62 -1.76 15.22
N PRO A 309 -3.90 -1.86 13.92
CA PRO A 309 -5.24 -2.19 13.46
C PRO A 309 -5.50 -3.70 13.51
N TYR A 310 -6.72 -4.10 13.82
CA TYR A 310 -7.11 -5.52 13.79
C TYR A 310 -7.01 -6.15 12.39
N SER A 311 -7.04 -5.33 11.33
CA SER A 311 -6.88 -5.79 9.94
C SER A 311 -5.54 -6.48 9.64
N ILE A 312 -4.57 -6.45 10.56
CA ILE A 312 -3.33 -7.20 10.40
C ILE A 312 -3.51 -8.70 10.56
N PHE A 313 -4.58 -9.15 11.24
CA PHE A 313 -4.80 -10.56 11.55
C PHE A 313 -5.75 -11.23 10.55
N PRO A 314 -5.39 -12.40 10.01
CA PRO A 314 -6.34 -13.23 9.29
C PRO A 314 -7.36 -13.85 10.26
N ILE A 315 -8.61 -14.00 9.80
CA ILE A 315 -9.74 -14.48 10.60
C ILE A 315 -9.72 -16.02 10.69
N ASP A 316 -10.12 -16.54 11.84
CA ASP A 316 -10.30 -17.97 12.14
C ASP A 316 -9.05 -18.83 11.86
N MET A 317 -7.87 -18.20 11.98
CA MET A 317 -6.58 -18.85 11.82
C MET A 317 -5.73 -18.59 13.07
N THR A 318 -5.14 -19.65 13.63
CA THR A 318 -4.09 -19.52 14.63
C THR A 318 -2.85 -18.94 13.97
N ILE A 319 -2.35 -17.83 14.51
CA ILE A 319 -1.23 -17.09 13.99
C ILE A 319 -0.15 -16.85 15.05
N GLU A 320 1.06 -16.62 14.56
CA GLU A 320 2.19 -16.12 15.33
C GLU A 320 2.36 -14.62 15.10
N PHE A 321 2.14 -13.83 16.15
CA PHE A 321 2.34 -12.39 16.14
C PHE A 321 3.68 -12.02 16.78
N ALA A 322 4.58 -11.39 16.03
CA ALA A 322 5.93 -11.05 16.48
C ALA A 322 6.33 -9.65 15.98
N TYR A 323 7.48 -9.15 16.45
CA TYR A 323 8.06 -7.91 15.96
C TYR A 323 9.58 -7.98 15.83
N THR A 324 10.12 -7.07 15.04
CA THR A 324 11.55 -6.76 15.02
C THR A 324 11.79 -5.33 15.48
N VAL A 325 12.98 -5.07 16.01
CA VAL A 325 13.45 -3.71 16.30
C VAL A 325 14.65 -3.45 15.42
N SER A 326 14.54 -2.41 14.60
CA SER A 326 15.63 -1.93 13.78
C SER A 326 16.11 -0.61 14.36
N HIS A 327 17.42 -0.50 14.56
CA HIS A 327 18.02 0.77 14.93
C HIS A 327 18.79 1.40 13.78
N ASN A 328 19.02 2.71 13.84
CA ASN A 328 19.95 3.37 12.93
C ASN A 328 21.37 2.78 13.10
N ASN A 329 21.88 2.15 12.03
CA ASN A 329 23.24 1.63 11.88
C ASN A 329 23.62 0.37 12.67
N SER A 330 22.68 -0.38 13.25
CA SER A 330 22.98 -1.63 13.95
C SER A 330 22.17 -2.83 13.43
N ASN A 331 22.48 -4.01 13.96
CA ASN A 331 21.73 -5.23 13.68
C ASN A 331 20.26 -5.10 14.12
N ILE A 332 19.40 -5.87 13.47
CA ILE A 332 17.98 -6.02 13.85
C ILE A 332 17.86 -6.96 15.04
N LEU A 333 17.06 -6.58 16.04
CA LEU A 333 16.64 -7.44 17.14
C LEU A 333 15.31 -8.12 16.77
N TYR A 334 15.13 -9.38 17.18
CA TYR A 334 13.93 -10.16 16.88
C TYR A 334 13.20 -10.52 18.16
N SER A 335 11.87 -10.48 18.16
CA SER A 335 11.07 -10.94 19.28
C SER A 335 10.75 -12.44 19.18
N LYS A 336 10.36 -13.02 20.31
CA LYS A 336 9.56 -14.25 20.34
C LYS A 336 8.17 -13.99 19.76
N SER A 337 7.47 -15.06 19.36
CA SER A 337 6.10 -14.98 18.85
C SER A 337 5.08 -15.07 19.98
N LEU A 338 3.97 -14.34 19.84
CA LEU A 338 2.73 -14.51 20.58
C LEU A 338 1.76 -15.31 19.71
N GLU A 339 1.33 -16.49 20.17
CA GLU A 339 0.30 -17.28 19.47
C GLU A 339 -1.10 -16.77 19.82
N LEU A 340 -1.96 -16.55 18.81
CA LEU A 340 -3.36 -16.16 19.00
C LEU A 340 -4.22 -16.61 17.81
N THR A 341 -5.53 -16.72 18.02
CA THR A 341 -6.52 -16.92 16.94
C THR A 341 -7.42 -15.68 16.88
N TYR A 342 -7.48 -14.98 15.74
CA TYR A 342 -8.35 -13.82 15.60
C TYR A 342 -9.74 -14.24 15.11
N SER A 343 -10.78 -14.03 15.94
CA SER A 343 -12.19 -14.34 15.65
C SER A 343 -13.07 -13.08 15.55
N GLY A 344 -12.46 -11.90 15.48
CA GLY A 344 -13.16 -10.62 15.29
C GLY A 344 -13.64 -10.38 13.86
N GLU A 345 -14.38 -9.30 13.65
CA GLU A 345 -14.92 -8.96 12.33
C GLU A 345 -13.80 -8.61 11.31
N PRO A 346 -14.00 -8.89 10.00
CA PRO A 346 -13.06 -8.48 8.96
C PRO A 346 -12.92 -6.95 8.90
N TRP A 347 -11.68 -6.46 8.79
CA TRP A 347 -11.40 -5.02 8.68
C TRP A 347 -10.50 -4.66 7.48
N PRO A 348 -10.74 -3.56 6.72
CA PRO A 348 -11.90 -2.67 6.83
C PRO A 348 -13.20 -3.45 6.63
N ALA A 349 -14.22 -3.12 7.43
CA ALA A 349 -15.52 -3.78 7.33
C ALA A 349 -15.92 -3.80 5.86
N PRO A 350 -16.17 -4.97 5.26
CA PRO A 350 -16.54 -5.01 3.86
C PRO A 350 -17.79 -4.14 3.69
N THR A 351 -17.78 -3.25 2.70
CA THR A 351 -18.94 -2.40 2.44
C THR A 351 -20.04 -3.29 1.88
N TYR A 352 -20.96 -3.71 2.76
CA TYR A 352 -22.10 -4.52 2.38
C TYR A 352 -23.30 -3.65 2.12
N TYR A 353 -24.10 -4.01 1.11
CA TYR A 353 -25.46 -3.51 1.03
C TYR A 353 -26.32 -4.07 2.17
N ASP A 354 -27.39 -3.36 2.51
CA ASP A 354 -28.39 -3.76 3.48
C ASP A 354 -28.99 -5.12 3.12
N LYS A 355 -29.43 -5.87 4.14
CA LYS A 355 -30.11 -7.15 3.96
C LYS A 355 -31.37 -6.97 3.11
N CYS A 356 -31.78 -8.03 2.41
CA CYS A 356 -33.10 -8.06 1.78
C CYS A 356 -34.22 -8.19 2.84
N VAL A 357 -35.46 -7.89 2.43
CA VAL A 357 -36.66 -8.12 3.24
C VAL A 357 -37.46 -9.26 2.61
N VAL A 358 -37.87 -10.23 3.42
CA VAL A 358 -38.59 -11.42 2.96
C VAL A 358 -40.06 -11.34 3.35
N TYR A 359 -40.94 -11.50 2.37
CA TYR A 359 -42.39 -11.52 2.54
C TYR A 359 -42.95 -12.90 2.21
N SER A 360 -44.02 -13.26 2.90
CA SER A 360 -44.79 -14.47 2.68
C SER A 360 -45.58 -14.47 1.36
N SER A 361 -46.17 -15.61 1.01
CA SER A 361 -47.04 -15.76 -0.17
C SER A 361 -48.32 -14.93 -0.14
N PHE A 362 -48.61 -14.21 0.96
CA PHE A 362 -49.75 -13.29 1.06
C PHE A 362 -49.51 -11.94 0.37
N GLY A 363 -48.30 -11.69 -0.13
CA GLY A 363 -47.94 -10.51 -0.91
C GLY A 363 -46.98 -9.57 -0.17
N HIS A 364 -46.40 -8.64 -0.91
CA HIS A 364 -45.37 -7.72 -0.41
C HIS A 364 -45.85 -6.28 -0.16
N ASP A 365 -47.16 -6.05 -0.22
CA ASP A 365 -47.77 -4.71 -0.05
C ASP A 365 -48.21 -4.44 1.39
N ASP A 366 -48.18 -5.45 2.27
CA ASP A 366 -48.53 -5.35 3.69
C ASP A 366 -47.35 -5.80 4.57
N GLN A 367 -46.92 -4.96 5.51
CA GLN A 367 -45.84 -5.25 6.44
C GLN A 367 -46.13 -6.43 7.36
N ASN A 368 -47.40 -6.76 7.60
CA ASN A 368 -47.79 -7.94 8.38
C ASN A 368 -47.37 -9.25 7.72
N ASN A 369 -47.04 -9.23 6.42
CA ASN A 369 -46.60 -10.40 5.67
C ASN A 369 -45.09 -10.62 5.73
N ILE A 370 -44.33 -9.74 6.41
CA ILE A 370 -42.87 -9.86 6.55
C ILE A 370 -42.53 -11.05 7.44
N ILE A 371 -41.59 -11.86 6.98
CA ILE A 371 -40.96 -12.91 7.77
C ILE A 371 -39.71 -12.31 8.41
N GLN A 372 -39.69 -12.28 9.73
CA GLN A 372 -38.58 -11.73 10.51
C GLN A 372 -37.36 -12.67 10.43
N GLU A 373 -36.17 -12.08 10.52
CA GLU A 373 -34.96 -12.87 10.64
C GLU A 373 -34.92 -13.62 11.97
N PHE A 374 -34.27 -14.78 11.96
CA PHE A 374 -34.03 -15.55 13.18
C PHE A 374 -32.61 -16.13 13.15
N PRO A 375 -31.78 -15.85 14.16
CA PRO A 375 -30.41 -16.35 14.22
C PRO A 375 -30.37 -17.89 14.10
N THR A 376 -29.49 -18.40 13.24
CA THR A 376 -29.36 -19.84 12.96
C THR A 376 -28.71 -20.63 14.10
N THR A 377 -28.22 -19.94 15.13
CA THR A 377 -27.54 -20.51 16.32
C THR A 377 -28.45 -20.65 17.53
N GLU A 378 -29.64 -20.05 17.52
CA GLU A 378 -30.59 -20.10 18.64
C GLU A 378 -31.69 -21.13 18.35
N CYS A 379 -32.04 -21.97 19.33
CA CYS A 379 -33.14 -22.94 19.23
C CYS A 379 -34.39 -22.53 20.07
N ILE A 380 -34.38 -21.36 20.72
CA ILE A 380 -35.45 -20.89 21.61
C ILE A 380 -36.03 -19.60 21.04
N GLY A 381 -37.35 -19.50 20.89
CA GLY A 381 -38.04 -18.26 20.49
C GLY A 381 -38.46 -18.15 19.01
N PHE A 382 -38.33 -19.22 18.22
CA PHE A 382 -38.93 -19.25 16.89
C PHE A 382 -40.46 -19.40 16.99
N ASN A 383 -41.20 -18.63 16.19
CA ASN A 383 -42.65 -18.55 16.13
C ASN A 383 -43.11 -18.37 14.67
N GLU A 384 -44.43 -18.26 14.45
CA GLU A 384 -45.01 -18.19 13.10
C GLU A 384 -44.54 -17.00 12.25
N ASN A 385 -43.95 -15.97 12.87
CA ASN A 385 -43.50 -14.74 12.21
C ASN A 385 -42.01 -14.76 11.82
N ASN A 386 -41.22 -15.74 12.29
CA ASN A 386 -39.77 -15.80 12.05
C ASN A 386 -39.29 -17.16 11.51
N VAL A 387 -40.24 -18.01 11.11
CA VAL A 387 -40.00 -19.29 10.42
C VAL A 387 -40.82 -19.31 9.15
N VAL A 388 -40.21 -19.70 8.02
CA VAL A 388 -40.95 -20.02 6.80
C VAL A 388 -41.70 -21.34 7.03
N ASN A 389 -43.00 -21.27 7.27
CA ASN A 389 -43.85 -22.43 7.52
C ASN A 389 -44.90 -22.64 6.41
N CYS A 390 -45.65 -23.74 6.49
CA CYS A 390 -46.71 -24.04 5.51
C CYS A 390 -47.73 -22.91 5.37
N TYR A 391 -48.10 -22.22 6.45
CA TYR A 391 -49.01 -21.09 6.37
C TYR A 391 -48.41 -19.94 5.55
N ASN A 392 -47.16 -19.54 5.81
CA ASN A 392 -46.54 -18.43 5.07
C ASN A 392 -46.44 -18.71 3.57
N ILE A 393 -46.30 -19.97 3.15
CA ILE A 393 -46.22 -20.33 1.73
C ILE A 393 -47.58 -20.78 1.14
N SER A 394 -48.67 -20.83 1.92
CA SER A 394 -49.95 -21.43 1.53
C SER A 394 -50.75 -20.66 0.47
N ASN A 395 -50.55 -19.35 0.33
CA ASN A 395 -51.32 -18.50 -0.58
C ASN A 395 -50.72 -18.45 -2.00
N TYR A 396 -49.72 -19.30 -2.28
CA TYR A 396 -49.01 -19.36 -3.56
C TYR A 396 -49.93 -19.47 -4.78
N TYR A 397 -51.02 -20.24 -4.67
CA TYR A 397 -51.96 -20.47 -5.77
C TYR A 397 -52.71 -19.21 -6.23
N LYS A 398 -52.74 -18.15 -5.39
CA LYS A 398 -53.30 -16.84 -5.77
C LYS A 398 -52.28 -15.94 -6.46
N ASN A 399 -50.99 -16.28 -6.38
CA ASN A 399 -49.92 -15.52 -7.00
C ASN A 399 -49.72 -15.96 -8.45
N LYS A 400 -49.37 -15.01 -9.32
CA LYS A 400 -49.38 -15.15 -10.78
C LYS A 400 -48.53 -16.34 -11.28
N HIS A 401 -47.45 -16.66 -10.59
CA HIS A 401 -46.50 -17.72 -10.95
C HIS A 401 -46.27 -18.71 -9.80
N SER A 402 -47.25 -18.87 -8.89
CA SER A 402 -47.14 -19.80 -7.76
C SER A 402 -45.99 -19.46 -6.80
N GLU A 403 -45.80 -18.17 -6.53
CA GLU A 403 -44.80 -17.62 -5.63
C GLU A 403 -45.07 -18.02 -4.17
N GLY A 404 -44.08 -18.64 -3.52
CA GLY A 404 -44.14 -18.95 -2.09
C GLY A 404 -43.58 -17.85 -1.19
N LEU A 405 -42.60 -17.07 -1.67
CA LEU A 405 -42.06 -15.90 -0.99
C LEU A 405 -41.73 -14.78 -1.99
N PHE A 406 -41.69 -13.54 -1.50
CA PHE A 406 -41.16 -12.39 -2.23
C PHE A 406 -39.96 -11.82 -1.48
N VAL A 407 -38.84 -11.63 -2.17
CA VAL A 407 -37.61 -11.04 -1.61
C VAL A 407 -37.41 -9.66 -2.19
N LEU A 408 -37.45 -8.65 -1.33
CA LEU A 408 -37.38 -7.24 -1.68
C LEU A 408 -35.99 -6.68 -1.38
N ILE A 409 -35.43 -5.95 -2.34
CA ILE A 409 -34.15 -5.26 -2.23
C ILE A 409 -34.34 -3.81 -2.64
N THR A 410 -33.97 -2.88 -1.76
CA THR A 410 -34.11 -1.44 -1.98
C THR A 410 -32.82 -0.88 -2.56
N GLY A 411 -32.90 -0.23 -3.72
CA GLY A 411 -31.82 0.57 -4.28
C GLY A 411 -32.06 2.07 -4.13
N THR A 412 -31.04 2.87 -4.42
CA THR A 412 -31.03 4.33 -4.26
C THR A 412 -30.40 5.03 -5.45
N ASN A 413 -30.84 6.26 -5.72
CA ASN A 413 -30.16 7.19 -6.65
C ASN A 413 -29.21 8.17 -5.92
N ASP A 414 -29.14 8.10 -4.59
CA ASP A 414 -28.24 8.91 -3.78
C ASP A 414 -26.81 8.34 -3.87
N PRO A 415 -25.84 9.06 -4.47
CA PRO A 415 -24.48 8.56 -4.63
C PRO A 415 -23.73 8.43 -3.29
N ASP A 416 -24.19 9.08 -2.22
CA ASP A 416 -23.55 9.07 -0.91
C ASP A 416 -24.06 7.92 -0.02
N ASP A 417 -25.22 7.34 -0.35
CA ASP A 417 -25.74 6.15 0.34
C ASP A 417 -25.05 4.88 -0.16
N LYS A 418 -24.02 4.46 0.59
CA LYS A 418 -23.26 3.23 0.29
C LYS A 418 -23.93 1.95 0.81
N THR A 419 -25.06 2.04 1.52
CA THR A 419 -25.74 0.85 2.08
C THR A 419 -26.73 0.24 1.11
N LYS A 420 -27.03 0.88 -0.03
CA LYS A 420 -28.00 0.38 -1.02
C LYS A 420 -27.38 0.33 -2.42
N PRO A 421 -27.76 -0.67 -3.24
CA PRO A 421 -27.33 -0.72 -4.63
C PRO A 421 -27.85 0.47 -5.43
N PRO A 422 -27.09 0.97 -6.42
CA PRO A 422 -27.57 1.99 -7.35
C PRO A 422 -28.82 1.54 -8.10
N LEU A 423 -29.69 2.48 -8.47
CA LEU A 423 -30.79 2.23 -9.39
C LEU A 423 -30.29 1.61 -10.71
N GLY A 424 -31.06 0.67 -11.27
CA GLY A 424 -30.68 -0.07 -12.48
C GLY A 424 -29.71 -1.25 -12.26
N SER A 425 -29.17 -1.43 -11.05
CA SER A 425 -28.25 -2.54 -10.75
C SER A 425 -28.86 -3.91 -11.04
N LYS A 426 -28.05 -4.81 -11.59
CA LYS A 426 -28.41 -6.23 -11.77
C LYS A 426 -28.20 -6.95 -10.45
N ILE A 427 -29.19 -7.72 -10.02
CA ILE A 427 -29.15 -8.48 -8.77
C ILE A 427 -29.01 -9.96 -9.08
N TYR A 428 -28.18 -10.66 -8.30
CA TYR A 428 -28.17 -12.12 -8.24
C TYR A 428 -28.42 -12.55 -6.80
N LEU A 429 -29.62 -13.08 -6.54
CA LEU A 429 -30.03 -13.56 -5.24
C LEU A 429 -29.81 -15.07 -5.16
N LYS A 430 -28.93 -15.51 -4.25
CA LYS A 430 -28.69 -16.91 -3.94
C LYS A 430 -29.53 -17.32 -2.73
N LEU A 431 -30.37 -18.32 -2.94
CA LEU A 431 -31.09 -19.06 -1.91
C LEU A 431 -30.27 -20.29 -1.53
N ASN A 432 -30.02 -20.45 -0.24
CA ASN A 432 -29.46 -21.67 0.35
C ASN A 432 -30.43 -22.19 1.41
N ILE A 433 -30.90 -23.42 1.25
CA ILE A 433 -31.67 -24.13 2.26
C ILE A 433 -30.91 -25.37 2.69
N THR A 434 -30.82 -25.57 3.99
CA THR A 434 -30.27 -26.77 4.60
C THR A 434 -31.34 -27.38 5.50
N ALA A 435 -31.97 -28.45 5.03
CA ALA A 435 -33.12 -29.09 5.67
C ALA A 435 -33.09 -30.61 5.41
N ASN A 436 -33.69 -31.42 6.29
CA ASN A 436 -33.92 -32.83 5.94
C ASN A 436 -34.89 -32.93 4.76
N TYR A 437 -34.75 -34.02 4.00
CA TYR A 437 -35.45 -34.34 2.74
C TYR A 437 -35.07 -33.49 1.53
N ARG A 438 -34.87 -32.18 1.68
CA ARG A 438 -34.48 -31.28 0.58
C ARG A 438 -33.56 -30.17 1.06
N SER A 439 -32.44 -29.97 0.36
CA SER A 439 -31.52 -28.85 0.59
C SER A 439 -31.26 -28.10 -0.73
N PRO A 440 -32.27 -27.39 -1.26
CA PRO A 440 -32.13 -26.70 -2.53
C PRO A 440 -31.20 -25.49 -2.43
N HIS A 441 -30.34 -25.35 -3.43
CA HIS A 441 -29.51 -24.17 -3.65
C HIS A 441 -29.83 -23.61 -5.05
N LYS A 442 -30.31 -22.37 -5.11
CA LYS A 442 -30.76 -21.74 -6.36
C LYS A 442 -30.35 -20.28 -6.42
N THR A 443 -30.05 -19.81 -7.63
CA THR A 443 -29.78 -18.40 -7.88
C THR A 443 -30.88 -17.83 -8.75
N TYR A 444 -31.43 -16.69 -8.34
CA TYR A 444 -32.48 -15.96 -9.02
C TYR A 444 -31.93 -14.62 -9.52
N PRO A 445 -32.02 -14.33 -10.82
CA PRO A 445 -31.68 -13.01 -11.33
C PRO A 445 -32.79 -12.02 -10.98
N GLY A 446 -32.40 -10.78 -10.70
CA GLY A 446 -33.30 -9.65 -10.49
C GLY A 446 -32.68 -8.35 -10.96
N LYS A 447 -33.42 -7.25 -10.81
CA LYS A 447 -32.93 -5.90 -11.14
C LYS A 447 -33.59 -4.88 -10.23
N ILE A 448 -32.85 -3.85 -9.85
CA ILE A 448 -33.42 -2.65 -9.24
C ILE A 448 -34.02 -1.78 -10.36
N PRO A 449 -35.24 -1.25 -10.23
CA PRO A 449 -35.80 -0.31 -11.20
C PRO A 449 -34.86 0.88 -11.45
N GLU A 450 -34.85 1.40 -12.67
CA GLU A 450 -34.01 2.54 -13.05
C GLU A 450 -34.59 3.88 -12.57
N THR A 451 -35.90 3.94 -12.37
CA THR A 451 -36.62 5.13 -11.94
C THR A 451 -36.94 5.04 -10.44
N PRO A 452 -36.73 6.13 -9.67
CA PRO A 452 -37.12 6.16 -8.27
C PRO A 452 -38.64 6.07 -8.12
N GLY A 453 -39.06 5.55 -6.96
CA GLY A 453 -40.44 5.47 -6.54
C GLY A 453 -41.00 6.81 -6.03
N PRO A 454 -42.13 6.79 -5.31
CA PRO A 454 -42.84 7.99 -4.87
C PRO A 454 -42.03 8.95 -3.99
N ASP A 455 -41.00 8.45 -3.30
CA ASP A 455 -40.10 9.24 -2.46
C ASP A 455 -39.05 10.04 -3.28
N GLY A 456 -38.98 9.81 -4.59
CA GLY A 456 -38.03 10.44 -5.50
C GLY A 456 -36.57 9.97 -5.34
N LYS A 457 -36.30 9.00 -4.46
CA LYS A 457 -34.95 8.58 -4.09
C LYS A 457 -34.71 7.09 -4.23
N THR A 458 -35.63 6.25 -3.76
CA THR A 458 -35.42 4.81 -3.67
C THR A 458 -36.30 4.05 -4.64
N ALA A 459 -35.89 2.84 -5.03
CA ALA A 459 -36.74 1.92 -5.76
C ALA A 459 -36.55 0.50 -5.26
N VAL A 460 -37.60 -0.31 -5.31
CA VAL A 460 -37.59 -1.68 -4.77
C VAL A 460 -37.60 -2.68 -5.92
N GLY A 461 -36.59 -3.54 -5.97
CA GLY A 461 -36.60 -4.76 -6.80
C GLY A 461 -37.27 -5.90 -6.06
N VAL A 462 -38.19 -6.61 -6.72
CA VAL A 462 -38.89 -7.77 -6.18
C VAL A 462 -38.41 -9.02 -6.89
N ILE A 463 -37.93 -10.01 -6.13
CA ILE A 463 -37.54 -11.32 -6.65
C ILE A 463 -38.46 -12.38 -6.05
N SER A 464 -39.18 -13.08 -6.91
CA SER A 464 -40.13 -14.12 -6.53
C SER A 464 -39.45 -15.48 -6.33
N ILE A 465 -39.74 -16.14 -5.20
CA ILE A 465 -39.26 -17.49 -4.91
C ILE A 465 -40.40 -18.49 -5.10
N PRO A 466 -40.28 -19.46 -6.02
CA PRO A 466 -41.32 -20.44 -6.29
C PRO A 466 -41.64 -21.33 -5.09
N TYR A 467 -42.93 -21.59 -4.88
CA TYR A 467 -43.45 -22.48 -3.84
C TYR A 467 -42.76 -23.84 -3.80
N ASN A 468 -42.59 -24.47 -4.97
CA ASN A 468 -42.04 -25.82 -5.10
C ASN A 468 -40.57 -25.96 -4.68
N ILE A 469 -39.84 -24.85 -4.51
CA ILE A 469 -38.47 -24.86 -3.96
C ILE A 469 -38.51 -24.83 -2.44
N LEU A 470 -39.55 -24.25 -1.85
CA LEU A 470 -39.70 -24.04 -0.41
C LEU A 470 -40.42 -25.21 0.28
N ASN A 471 -41.30 -25.91 -0.44
CA ASN A 471 -42.07 -27.01 0.10
C ASN A 471 -41.23 -28.28 0.37
N GLY A 472 -41.56 -29.02 1.42
CA GLY A 472 -40.93 -30.29 1.78
C GLY A 472 -39.55 -30.15 2.44
N CYS A 473 -39.29 -29.02 3.10
CA CYS A 473 -38.06 -28.78 3.86
C CYS A 473 -38.33 -29.07 5.35
N GLY A 474 -37.79 -30.18 5.85
CA GLY A 474 -38.02 -30.63 7.23
C GLY A 474 -36.95 -30.18 8.23
N GLN A 475 -37.06 -30.69 9.47
CA GLN A 475 -36.10 -30.49 10.54
C GLN A 475 -34.66 -30.75 10.08
N TYR A 476 -33.70 -29.95 10.53
CA TYR A 476 -32.28 -30.23 10.36
C TYR A 476 -31.57 -29.98 11.69
N GLU A 477 -30.92 -31.02 12.21
CA GLU A 477 -30.22 -30.99 13.50
C GLU A 477 -31.14 -30.56 14.68
N ASP A 478 -30.55 -30.10 15.77
CA ASP A 478 -31.13 -30.01 17.13
C ASP A 478 -32.31 -29.03 17.32
N CYS A 479 -32.69 -28.22 16.32
CA CYS A 479 -33.68 -27.15 16.49
C CYS A 479 -35.06 -27.38 15.81
N HIS A 480 -35.44 -28.60 15.43
CA HIS A 480 -36.77 -28.93 14.86
C HIS A 480 -37.20 -28.18 13.57
N ALA A 481 -36.32 -27.42 12.93
CA ALA A 481 -36.56 -26.72 11.66
C ALA A 481 -35.27 -26.66 10.82
N GLY A 482 -35.41 -26.62 9.50
CA GLY A 482 -34.32 -26.37 8.57
C GLY A 482 -33.83 -24.92 8.61
N LEU A 483 -32.71 -24.66 7.94
CA LEU A 483 -32.10 -23.35 7.77
C LEU A 483 -32.42 -22.80 6.37
N ILE A 484 -32.69 -21.50 6.28
CA ILE A 484 -32.85 -20.77 5.02
C ILE A 484 -32.05 -19.48 5.06
N GLN A 485 -31.32 -19.21 3.98
CA GLN A 485 -30.48 -18.02 3.82
C GLN A 485 -30.65 -17.42 2.43
N PHE A 486 -30.71 -16.09 2.40
CA PHE A 486 -30.67 -15.30 1.19
C PHE A 486 -29.43 -14.41 1.19
N ASP A 487 -28.57 -14.63 0.20
CA ASP A 487 -27.41 -13.79 -0.09
C ASP A 487 -27.64 -13.10 -1.43
N TYR A 488 -27.38 -11.80 -1.54
CA TYR A 488 -27.43 -11.16 -2.85
C TYR A 488 -26.18 -10.34 -3.14
N GLN A 489 -25.86 -10.29 -4.42
CA GLN A 489 -24.87 -9.36 -4.96
C GLN A 489 -25.55 -8.45 -5.97
N ALA A 490 -25.12 -7.19 -6.00
CA ALA A 490 -25.54 -6.23 -7.02
C ALA A 490 -24.35 -5.83 -7.89
N THR A 491 -24.54 -5.90 -9.20
CA THR A 491 -23.56 -5.48 -10.20
C THR A 491 -24.03 -4.19 -10.87
N SER A 492 -23.14 -3.20 -10.87
CA SER A 492 -23.30 -1.89 -11.52
C SER A 492 -22.00 -1.51 -12.24
N ASP A 493 -21.94 -0.32 -12.86
CA ASP A 493 -20.73 0.21 -13.48
C ASP A 493 -19.57 0.36 -12.48
N ASN A 494 -19.88 0.47 -11.18
CA ASN A 494 -18.92 0.56 -10.09
C ASN A 494 -18.40 -0.80 -9.61
N GLY A 495 -18.76 -1.89 -10.30
CA GLY A 495 -18.38 -3.26 -9.94
C GLY A 495 -19.50 -4.03 -9.22
N THR A 496 -19.11 -5.16 -8.61
CA THR A 496 -20.03 -6.07 -7.91
C THR A 496 -19.77 -5.98 -6.40
N ILE A 497 -20.82 -5.67 -5.65
CA ILE A 497 -20.78 -5.57 -4.18
C ILE A 497 -21.77 -6.60 -3.59
N GLN A 498 -21.36 -7.25 -2.50
CA GLN A 498 -22.18 -8.22 -1.76
C GLN A 498 -23.04 -7.51 -0.72
N ALA A 499 -24.18 -8.09 -0.39
CA ALA A 499 -25.02 -7.62 0.70
C ALA A 499 -24.83 -8.42 1.98
N LYS A 500 -25.32 -7.87 3.09
CA LYS A 500 -25.52 -8.64 4.33
C LYS A 500 -26.55 -9.75 4.06
N SER A 501 -26.29 -10.95 4.56
CA SER A 501 -27.20 -12.08 4.42
C SER A 501 -28.46 -11.90 5.27
N TRP A 502 -29.62 -12.23 4.72
CA TRP A 502 -30.81 -12.50 5.51
C TRP A 502 -30.82 -13.99 5.88
N LYS A 503 -31.10 -14.30 7.15
CA LYS A 503 -31.08 -15.67 7.69
C LYS A 503 -32.35 -15.96 8.47
N GLY A 504 -32.87 -17.17 8.32
CA GLY A 504 -34.04 -17.64 9.05
C GLY A 504 -34.13 -19.15 9.12
N ARG A 505 -35.29 -19.62 9.60
CA ARG A 505 -35.64 -21.04 9.69
C ARG A 505 -36.73 -21.41 8.69
N ILE A 506 -36.81 -22.67 8.31
CA ILE A 506 -37.85 -23.21 7.42
C ILE A 506 -38.37 -24.54 7.94
N SER A 507 -39.69 -24.70 7.99
CA SER A 507 -40.36 -25.94 8.36
C SER A 507 -41.62 -26.13 7.53
N THR A 508 -41.49 -26.89 6.45
CA THR A 508 -42.51 -27.10 5.42
C THR A 508 -42.69 -28.60 5.12
N ALA A 509 -42.30 -29.45 6.07
CA ALA A 509 -42.57 -30.88 6.07
C ALA A 509 -43.07 -31.30 7.45
N ASN A 510 -44.01 -32.24 7.50
CA ASN A 510 -44.51 -32.80 8.75
C ASN A 510 -43.45 -33.70 9.42
N GLU A 511 -43.47 -33.79 10.75
CA GLU A 511 -42.58 -34.69 11.49
C GLU A 511 -42.82 -36.15 11.09
N GLY A 512 -41.76 -36.84 10.64
CA GLY A 512 -41.78 -38.29 10.40
C GLY A 512 -42.34 -38.77 9.07
N THR A 513 -42.77 -37.89 8.15
CA THR A 513 -43.26 -38.29 6.82
C THR A 513 -42.85 -37.31 5.71
N PRO A 514 -42.67 -37.76 4.45
CA PRO A 514 -42.99 -36.92 3.29
C PRO A 514 -44.47 -37.12 2.89
N PRO A 515 -45.20 -36.16 2.25
CA PRO A 515 -44.77 -34.85 1.72
C PRO A 515 -45.79 -33.69 1.93
N GLU A 516 -45.47 -32.51 1.36
CA GLU A 516 -46.37 -31.39 1.01
C GLU A 516 -47.13 -30.65 2.15
N CYS A 517 -46.74 -29.38 2.37
CA CYS A 517 -47.74 -28.31 2.31
C CYS A 517 -48.35 -28.36 0.87
#